data_AF-A0A3D3WGG5-F1
#
_entry.id   AF-A0A3D3WGG5-F1
#
_cell.length_a   1.000
_cell.length_b   1.000
_cell.length_c   1.000
_cell.angle_alpha   90.00
_cell.angle_beta   90.00
_cell.angle_gamma   90.00
#
_symmetry.space_group_name_H-M   'P 1'
#
loop_
_entity.id
_entity.type
_entity.pdbx_description
1 polymer ?
#
loop_
_entity_poly.entity_id
_entity_poly.type
_entity_poly.pdbx_seq_one_letter_code
_entity_poly.pdbx_strand_id
1 'polypeptide(L)'
;MFVRIVNITAQSKLNFDMTLTYFENVWSPKVVQLGALSAEFVQTSDNAGVYIIHYPDEKTAKSVFNQIKPEVEEVRAQNKMTIAEGARKFRVDS
;
A
#
# COMPACT_ATOMS: atom_id res chain seq x y z
N MET A 1 -0.82 -16.86 0.59
CA MET A 1 -1.58 -15.60 0.75
C MET A 1 -0.89 -14.74 1.78
N PHE A 2 -0.37 -13.60 1.36
CA PHE A 2 0.38 -12.66 2.20
C PHE A 2 -0.20 -11.26 2.02
N VAL A 3 -0.26 -10.46 3.07
CA VAL A 3 -0.88 -9.13 3.04
C VAL A 3 0.12 -8.11 3.57
N ARG A 4 0.22 -6.96 2.91
CA ARG A 4 0.92 -5.78 3.40
C ARG A 4 -0.08 -4.66 3.66
N ILE A 5 0.05 -4.04 4.82
CA ILE A 5 -0.77 -2.94 5.30
C ILE A 5 0.14 -1.74 5.51
N VAL A 6 -0.18 -0.62 4.87
CA VAL A 6 0.57 0.62 4.97
C VAL A 6 -0.36 1.70 5.51
N ASN A 7 -0.11 2.14 6.74
CA ASN A 7 -0.81 3.31 7.28
C ASN A 7 -0.08 4.56 6.79
N ILE A 8 -0.83 5.48 6.18
CA ILE A 8 -0.32 6.71 5.58
C ILE A 8 -1.02 7.88 6.26
N THR A 9 -0.24 8.85 6.73
CA THR A 9 -0.74 10.14 7.20
C THR A 9 0.00 11.25 6.49
N ALA A 10 -0.73 12.06 5.72
CA ALA A 10 -0.20 13.21 5.01
C ALA A 10 -0.23 14.48 5.87
N GLN A 11 0.52 15.50 5.45
CA GLN A 11 0.62 16.77 6.19
C GLN A 11 -0.66 17.62 6.12
N SER A 12 -1.47 17.43 5.09
CA SER A 12 -2.73 18.16 4.86
C SER A 12 -3.72 17.28 4.09
N LYS A 13 -5.01 17.69 4.08
CA LYS A 13 -6.02 17.05 3.25
C LYS A 13 -5.68 17.09 1.76
N LEU A 14 -5.20 18.22 1.24
CA LEU A 14 -4.83 18.36 -0.17
C LEU A 14 -3.70 17.39 -0.55
N ASN A 15 -2.68 17.25 0.32
CA ASN A 15 -1.59 16.31 0.10
C ASN A 15 -2.09 14.86 0.13
N PHE A 16 -3.06 14.56 0.99
CA PHE A 16 -3.70 13.26 1.04
C PHE A 16 -4.51 12.95 -0.23
N ASP A 17 -5.32 13.89 -0.71
CA ASP A 17 -6.11 13.73 -1.94
C ASP A 17 -5.20 13.51 -3.17
N MET A 18 -4.07 14.22 -3.25
CA MET A 18 -3.04 13.95 -4.27
C MET A 18 -2.40 12.57 -4.11
N THR A 19 -2.10 12.16 -2.88
CA THR A 19 -1.55 10.84 -2.58
C THR A 19 -2.52 9.74 -3.01
N LEU A 20 -3.81 9.85 -2.69
CA LEU A 20 -4.84 8.93 -3.14
C LEU A 20 -4.85 8.77 -4.65
N THR A 21 -4.86 9.91 -5.36
CA THR A 21 -4.86 9.94 -6.84
C THR A 21 -3.63 9.23 -7.41
N TYR A 22 -2.45 9.48 -6.84
CA TYR A 22 -1.22 8.82 -7.26
C TYR A 22 -1.23 7.31 -6.96
N PHE A 23 -1.74 6.91 -5.80
CA PHE A 23 -1.83 5.50 -5.43
C PHE A 23 -2.81 4.75 -6.35
N GLU A 24 -3.94 5.34 -6.71
CA GLU A 24 -4.92 4.73 -7.60
C GLU A 24 -4.39 4.59 -9.03
N ASN A 25 -3.81 5.66 -9.59
CA ASN A 25 -3.52 5.73 -11.02
C ASN A 25 -2.11 5.25 -11.40
N VAL A 26 -1.16 5.26 -10.45
CA VAL A 26 0.25 4.94 -10.73
C VAL A 26 0.73 3.78 -9.88
N TRP A 27 0.58 3.88 -8.55
CA TRP A 27 1.17 2.91 -7.63
C TRP A 27 0.50 1.53 -7.69
N SER A 28 -0.83 1.51 -7.59
CA SER A 28 -1.62 0.27 -7.55
C SER A 28 -1.46 -0.53 -8.85
N PRO A 29 -1.58 0.07 -10.05
CA PRO A 29 -1.32 -0.64 -11.30
C PRO A 29 0.10 -1.21 -11.35
N LYS A 30 1.11 -0.45 -10.90
CA LYS A 30 2.51 -0.92 -10.88
C LYS A 30 2.69 -2.14 -9.99
N VAL A 31 2.20 -2.12 -8.74
CA VAL A 31 2.38 -3.27 -7.83
C VAL A 31 1.60 -4.49 -8.31
N VAL A 32 0.43 -4.31 -8.95
CA VAL A 32 -0.34 -5.41 -9.56
C VAL A 32 0.43 -6.01 -10.73
N GLN A 33 0.98 -5.19 -11.63
CA GLN A 33 1.83 -5.67 -12.74
C GLN A 33 3.06 -6.44 -12.25
N LEU A 34 3.61 -6.06 -11.11
CA LEU A 34 4.78 -6.73 -10.50
C LEU A 34 4.43 -8.01 -9.72
N GLY A 35 3.15 -8.34 -9.55
CA GLY A 35 2.69 -9.61 -8.97
C GLY A 35 1.81 -9.51 -7.73
N ALA A 36 1.36 -8.32 -7.33
CA ALA A 36 0.26 -8.21 -6.37
C ALA A 36 -1.05 -8.72 -6.99
N LEU A 37 -1.90 -9.37 -6.18
CA LEU A 37 -3.22 -9.84 -6.59
C LEU A 37 -4.22 -8.69 -6.67
N SER A 38 -4.16 -7.80 -5.69
CA SER A 38 -5.02 -6.63 -5.60
C SER A 38 -4.40 -5.59 -4.66
N ALA A 39 -4.88 -4.37 -4.78
CA ALA A 39 -4.61 -3.30 -3.85
C ALA A 39 -5.88 -2.49 -3.60
N GLU A 40 -6.02 -2.00 -2.38
CA GLU A 40 -7.15 -1.18 -1.95
C GLU A 40 -6.67 -0.09 -1.00
N PHE A 41 -7.37 1.04 -1.00
CA PHE A 41 -7.08 2.17 -0.13
C PHE A 41 -8.33 2.50 0.67
N VAL A 42 -8.21 2.51 1.99
CA VAL A 42 -9.30 2.83 2.92
C VAL A 42 -8.96 4.14 3.63
N GLN A 43 -9.79 5.16 3.43
CA GLN A 43 -9.65 6.43 4.16
C GLN A 43 -10.07 6.25 5.63
N THR A 44 -9.26 6.76 6.57
CA THR A 44 -9.53 6.70 8.02
C THR A 44 -9.72 8.08 8.65
N SER A 45 -9.23 9.14 8.01
CA SER A 45 -9.51 10.54 8.36
C SER A 45 -9.33 11.46 7.15
N ASP A 46 -9.50 12.77 7.31
CA ASP A 46 -9.35 13.75 6.22
C ASP A 46 -7.95 13.77 5.57
N ASN A 47 -6.92 13.32 6.29
CA ASN A 47 -5.53 13.32 5.83
C ASN A 47 -4.82 11.97 6.06
N ALA A 48 -5.56 10.90 6.35
CA ALA A 48 -4.99 9.60 6.64
C ALA A 48 -5.83 8.45 6.07
N GLY A 49 -5.14 7.34 5.83
CA GLY A 49 -5.79 6.10 5.46
C GLY A 49 -4.81 4.92 5.45
N VAL A 50 -5.33 3.79 5.00
CA VAL A 50 -4.65 2.51 5.00
C VAL A 50 -4.65 1.96 3.59
N TYR A 51 -3.45 1.74 3.06
CA TYR A 51 -3.26 1.05 1.78
C TYR A 51 -2.95 -0.42 2.04
N ILE A 52 -3.78 -1.30 1.51
CA ILE A 52 -3.71 -2.75 1.73
C ILE A 52 -3.40 -3.41 0.39
N ILE A 53 -2.41 -4.31 0.40
CA ILE A 53 -1.96 -5.01 -0.80
C ILE A 53 -2.00 -6.51 -0.52
N HIS A 54 -2.65 -7.25 -1.40
CA HIS A 54 -2.74 -8.70 -1.33
C HIS A 54 -1.74 -9.33 -2.27
N TYR A 55 -0.95 -10.28 -1.78
CA TYR A 55 0.05 -11.03 -2.53
C TYR A 55 -0.21 -12.54 -2.49
N PRO A 56 0.21 -13.28 -3.53
CA PRO A 56 0.09 -14.74 -3.52
C PRO A 56 0.93 -15.35 -2.39
N ASP A 57 2.13 -14.83 -2.13
CA ASP A 57 3.06 -15.30 -1.10
C ASP A 57 4.03 -14.20 -0.63
N GLU A 58 4.78 -14.51 0.45
CA GLU A 58 5.78 -13.61 1.04
C GLU A 58 6.93 -13.32 0.08
N LYS A 59 7.34 -14.30 -0.73
CA LYS A 59 8.43 -14.16 -1.70
C LYS A 59 8.09 -13.07 -2.73
N THR A 60 6.87 -13.09 -3.24
CA THR A 60 6.34 -12.10 -4.17
C THR A 60 6.27 -10.72 -3.50
N ALA A 61 5.73 -10.64 -2.27
CA ALA A 61 5.67 -9.38 -1.52
C ALA A 61 7.05 -8.73 -1.30
N LYS A 62 8.07 -9.54 -1.02
CA LYS A 62 9.47 -9.09 -0.89
C LYS A 62 10.07 -8.67 -2.23
N SER A 63 9.82 -9.44 -3.29
CA SER A 63 10.30 -9.14 -4.64
C SER A 63 9.74 -7.81 -5.15
N VAL A 64 8.42 -7.60 -5.02
CA VAL A 64 7.77 -6.34 -5.41
C VAL A 64 8.33 -5.17 -4.60
N PHE A 65 8.46 -5.32 -3.27
CA PHE A 65 8.99 -4.26 -2.41
C PHE A 65 10.40 -3.83 -2.80
N ASN A 66 11.28 -4.78 -3.11
CA ASN A 66 12.65 -4.47 -3.50
C ASN A 66 12.73 -3.66 -4.80
N GLN A 67 11.79 -3.89 -5.74
CA GLN A 67 11.74 -3.16 -7.01
C GLN A 67 11.20 -1.74 -6.88
N ILE A 68 10.37 -1.48 -5.87
CA ILE A 68 9.73 -0.17 -5.64
C ILE A 68 10.33 0.58 -4.43
N LYS A 69 11.42 0.05 -3.87
CA LYS A 69 12.04 0.59 -2.65
C LYS A 69 12.43 2.07 -2.79
N PRO A 70 13.01 2.53 -3.92
CA PRO A 70 13.34 3.95 -4.08
C PRO A 70 12.10 4.85 -3.98
N GLU A 71 11.02 4.48 -4.66
CA GLU A 71 9.77 5.26 -4.65
C GLU A 71 9.10 5.22 -3.27
N VAL A 72 9.23 4.12 -2.52
CA VAL A 72 8.71 4.03 -1.14
C VAL A 72 9.39 5.06 -0.25
N GLU A 73 10.70 5.24 -0.36
CA GLU A 73 11.42 6.23 0.44
C GLU A 73 11.04 7.67 0.07
N GLU A 74 10.76 7.95 -1.20
CA GLU A 74 10.23 9.26 -1.63
C GLU A 74 8.87 9.57 -1.01
N VAL A 75 7.94 8.61 -1.06
CA VAL A 75 6.61 8.78 -0.43
C VAL A 75 6.74 8.93 1.09
N ARG A 76 7.72 8.25 1.70
CA ARG A 76 8.00 8.31 3.15
C ARG A 76 8.59 9.64 3.59
N ALA A 77 9.33 10.32 2.72
CA ALA A 77 9.84 11.66 3.02
C ALA A 77 8.71 12.69 3.17
N GLN A 78 7.59 12.51 2.45
CA GLN A 78 6.47 13.44 2.45
C GLN A 78 5.36 13.06 3.43
N ASN A 79 5.26 11.77 3.81
CA ASN A 79 4.17 11.23 4.61
C ASN A 79 4.70 10.39 5.78
N LYS A 80 4.00 10.46 6.91
CA LYS A 80 4.25 9.51 8.00
C LYS A 80 3.70 8.15 7.57
N MET A 81 4.60 7.16 7.44
CA MET A 81 4.24 5.80 7.03
C MET A 81 4.69 4.74 8.02
N THR A 82 3.77 3.82 8.32
CA THR A 82 4.07 2.56 9.02
C THR A 82 3.62 1.39 8.17
N ILE A 83 4.50 0.39 8.04
CA ILE A 83 4.27 -0.80 7.22
C ILE A 83 4.20 -2.00 8.17
N ALA A 84 3.14 -2.77 8.06
CA ALA A 84 2.97 -4.07 8.69
C ALA A 84 2.65 -5.12 7.63
N GLU A 85 3.13 -6.34 7.79
CA GLU A 85 2.89 -7.40 6.81
C GLU A 85 2.84 -8.78 7.45
N GLY A 86 2.16 -9.72 6.80
CA GLY A 86 2.05 -11.08 7.34
C GLY A 86 1.24 -12.05 6.48
N ALA A 87 1.37 -13.33 6.82
CA ALA A 87 0.61 -14.40 6.18
C ALA A 87 -0.85 -14.41 6.67
N ARG A 88 -1.80 -14.54 5.74
CA ARG A 88 -3.21 -14.67 6.07
C ARG A 88 -3.48 -16.00 6.79
N LYS A 89 -4.05 -15.94 8.00
CA LYS A 89 -4.32 -17.12 8.83
C LYS A 89 -5.68 -17.77 8.56
N PHE A 90 -6.70 -16.95 8.34
CA PHE A 90 -8.02 -17.40 7.92
C PHE A 90 -8.69 -16.32 7.08
N ARG A 91 -9.72 -16.70 6.33
CA ARG A 91 -10.67 -15.81 5.64
C ARG A 91 -12.04 -16.48 5.78
N VAL A 92 -13.01 -15.72 6.26
CA VAL A 92 -14.41 -16.14 6.36
C VAL A 92 -15.19 -15.24 5.41
N ASP A 93 -15.92 -15.84 4.49
CA ASP A 93 -16.76 -15.16 3.50
C ASP A 93 -18.24 -15.52 3.78
N SER A 94 -19.17 -14.65 3.37
CA SER A 94 -20.62 -14.79 3.59
C SER A 94 -21.29 -15.81 2.67
#